data_AF-A0A3M7CK30-F1
#
_entry.id   AF-A0A3M7CK30-F1
#
_cell.length_a   1.000
_cell.length_b   1.000
_cell.length_c   1.000
_cell.angle_alpha   90.00
_cell.angle_beta   90.00
_cell.angle_gamma   90.00
#
_symmetry.space_group_name_H-M   'P 1'
#
loop_
_entity.id
_entity.type
_entity.pdbx_description
1 polymer ?
#
loop_
_entity_poly.entity_id
_entity_poly.type
_entity_poly.pdbx_seq_one_letter_code
_entity_poly.pdbx_strand_id
1 'polypeptide(L)'
;MADEEDDYLSMTFDDPSSKPGNETSLQRTQRLKKEAAERGRVPSKKELAEKEKAARDAALATQLDSSNKGAKMMAKMGFKGGALGKAEGARTTPIEVNMKDDRGGIGMDSEKKRKVREAAEQLEDHQKRQKITEEEYRERTRTEREERRAEGQWWSAIRTLESFETGDIAARNESGTESENQADEGKAPDSAEVPVDRKPLRSINVLWRPLVKQRREKERERRMRYDLEQSLTSKRDYEDIEAEPEDKVALGTEVEELDDQEEDPELDEYEALSFAERLEKVVKELREKYRYCFWCKCSYPDESMDGCPGLTEDEHG
;
A
#
# COMPACT_ATOMS: atom_id res chain seq x y z
N MET A 1 40.47 -21.84 33.92
CA MET A 1 39.34 -22.31 33.09
C MET A 1 38.26 -21.25 33.16
N ALA A 2 38.25 -20.41 32.13
CA ALA A 2 37.16 -19.59 31.62
C ALA A 2 37.82 -18.86 30.45
N ASP A 3 37.82 -19.51 29.29
CA ASP A 3 38.26 -18.86 28.05
C ASP A 3 37.34 -17.67 27.81
N GLU A 4 37.94 -16.50 27.61
CA GLU A 4 37.27 -15.32 27.10
C GLU A 4 36.92 -15.64 25.63
N GLU A 5 35.67 -16.02 25.41
CA GLU A 5 35.08 -16.16 24.07
C GLU A 5 35.03 -14.77 23.43
N ASP A 6 36.13 -14.39 22.78
CA ASP A 6 36.17 -13.26 21.85
C ASP A 6 35.04 -13.44 20.83
N ASP A 7 34.08 -12.51 20.89
CA ASP A 7 32.87 -12.46 20.07
C ASP A 7 33.21 -12.43 18.58
N TYR A 8 33.37 -13.63 18.02
CA TYR A 8 33.82 -13.92 16.65
C TYR A 8 32.86 -13.39 15.57
N LEU A 9 31.74 -12.76 15.96
CA LEU A 9 30.78 -12.12 15.05
C LEU A 9 30.63 -10.61 15.24
N SER A 10 31.38 -9.96 16.14
CA SER A 10 31.34 -8.50 16.30
C SER A 10 32.52 -7.75 15.66
N MET A 11 33.35 -8.40 14.84
CA MET A 11 34.35 -7.68 14.04
C MET A 11 33.66 -6.97 12.87
N THR A 12 33.28 -5.71 13.08
CA THR A 12 32.94 -4.81 11.99
C THR A 12 34.19 -4.62 11.13
N PHE A 13 34.18 -5.15 9.91
CA PHE A 13 35.19 -4.84 8.93
C PHE A 13 35.16 -3.32 8.67
N ASP A 14 36.20 -2.61 9.08
CA ASP A 14 36.43 -1.24 8.65
C ASP A 14 36.69 -1.28 7.13
N ASP A 15 35.63 -1.08 6.36
CA ASP A 15 35.71 -0.84 4.93
C ASP A 15 36.67 0.35 4.73
N PRO A 16 37.81 0.22 4.02
CA PRO A 16 38.81 1.29 3.90
C PRO A 16 38.28 2.56 3.18
N SER A 17 37.03 2.53 2.71
CA SER A 17 36.22 3.67 2.27
C SER A 17 35.72 4.58 3.42
N SER A 18 35.79 4.12 4.67
CA SER A 18 35.24 4.80 5.87
C SER A 18 36.15 5.86 6.51
N LYS A 19 37.27 6.22 5.88
CA LYS A 19 37.86 7.54 6.20
C LYS A 19 36.83 8.57 5.73
N PRO A 20 36.37 9.53 6.57
CA PRO A 20 35.46 10.57 6.10
C PRO A 20 36.24 11.46 5.12
N GLY A 21 36.35 10.99 3.88
CA GLY A 21 36.71 11.81 2.75
C GLY A 21 35.72 12.95 2.76
N ASN A 22 36.23 14.18 2.65
CA ASN A 22 35.46 15.40 2.59
C ASN A 22 34.13 15.13 1.90
N GLU A 23 33.02 15.30 2.64
CA GLU A 23 31.68 14.97 2.17
C GLU A 23 31.52 15.40 0.72
N THR A 24 31.09 14.47 -0.14
CA THR A 24 30.86 14.81 -1.53
C THR A 24 29.85 15.96 -1.60
N SER A 25 29.97 16.84 -2.61
CA SER A 25 29.11 18.02 -2.72
C SER A 25 27.62 17.66 -2.66
N LEU A 26 27.23 16.50 -3.20
CA LEU A 26 25.88 15.95 -3.14
C LEU A 26 25.46 15.52 -1.72
N GLN A 27 26.35 14.90 -0.94
CA GLN A 27 26.06 14.56 0.45
C GLN A 27 25.94 15.81 1.33
N ARG A 28 26.79 16.82 1.09
CA ARG A 28 26.73 18.11 1.80
C ARG A 28 25.42 18.84 1.52
N THR A 29 24.98 18.90 0.26
CA THR A 29 23.71 19.55 -0.10
C THR A 29 22.50 18.79 0.47
N GLN A 30 22.52 17.46 0.46
CA GLN A 30 21.47 16.65 1.09
C GLN A 30 21.40 16.88 2.61
N ARG A 31 22.55 16.96 3.31
CA ARG A 31 22.58 17.29 4.75
C ARG A 31 22.01 18.68 5.00
N LEU A 32 22.49 19.70 4.29
CA LEU A 32 21.99 21.07 4.44
C LEU A 32 20.49 21.17 4.14
N LYS A 33 20.00 20.43 3.15
CA LYS A 33 18.57 20.37 2.82
C LYS A 33 17.75 19.70 3.93
N LYS A 34 18.25 18.63 4.54
CA LYS A 34 17.63 17.97 5.70
C LYS A 34 17.62 18.90 6.92
N GLU A 35 18.75 19.51 7.27
CA GLU A 35 18.84 20.47 8.38
C GLU A 35 17.95 21.70 8.15
N ALA A 36 17.85 22.20 6.91
CA ALA A 36 16.96 23.32 6.59
C ALA A 36 15.48 22.91 6.72
N ALA A 37 15.12 21.69 6.31
CA ALA A 37 13.77 21.16 6.51
C ALA A 37 13.43 20.98 8.00
N GLU A 38 14.39 20.51 8.80
CA GLU A 38 14.25 20.36 10.25
C GLU A 38 14.14 21.71 10.98
N ARG A 39 14.93 22.73 10.57
CA ARG A 39 14.84 24.09 11.10
C ARG A 39 13.57 24.82 10.65
N GLY A 40 13.10 24.55 9.43
CA GLY A 40 11.88 25.12 8.86
C GLY A 40 10.59 24.49 9.40
N ARG A 41 10.68 23.33 10.03
CA ARG A 41 9.53 22.68 10.67
C ARG A 41 9.15 23.45 11.94
N VAL A 42 8.03 24.17 11.88
CA VAL A 42 7.38 24.72 13.07
C VAL A 42 6.83 23.54 13.89
N PRO A 43 7.27 23.36 15.15
CA PRO A 43 6.77 22.28 16.00
C PRO A 43 5.27 22.45 16.22
N SER A 44 4.55 21.33 16.27
CA SER A 44 3.10 21.37 16.51
C SER A 44 2.80 21.86 17.93
N LYS A 45 1.57 22.36 18.16
CA LYS A 45 1.12 22.81 19.49
C LYS A 45 1.29 21.72 20.57
N LYS A 46 1.17 20.44 20.19
CA LYS A 46 1.37 19.29 21.09
C LYS A 46 2.85 19.11 21.45
N GLU A 47 3.73 19.15 20.46
CA GLU A 47 5.19 19.03 20.66
C GLU A 47 5.75 20.18 21.53
N LEU A 48 5.19 21.38 21.41
CA LEU A 48 5.60 22.53 22.22
C LEU A 48 5.17 22.35 23.69
N ALA A 49 3.95 21.87 23.93
CA ALA A 49 3.48 21.55 25.28
C ALA A 49 4.28 20.42 25.96
N GLU A 50 4.70 19.41 25.20
CA GLU A 50 5.56 18.34 25.70
C GLU A 50 6.95 18.85 26.09
N LYS A 51 7.54 19.72 25.26
CA LYS A 51 8.82 20.37 25.56
C LYS A 51 8.73 21.25 26.82
N GLU A 52 7.65 22.00 26.99
CA GLU A 52 7.42 22.80 28.21
C GLU A 52 7.25 21.92 29.46
N LYS A 53 6.52 20.81 29.35
CA LYS A 53 6.38 19.83 30.45
C LYS A 53 7.74 19.23 30.82
N ALA A 54 8.52 18.76 29.84
CA ALA A 54 9.85 18.23 30.08
C ALA A 54 10.81 19.27 30.69
N ALA A 55 10.75 20.52 30.24
CA ALA A 55 11.55 21.61 30.82
C ALA A 55 11.14 21.91 32.26
N ARG A 56 9.83 21.88 32.57
CA ARG A 56 9.30 22.02 33.94
C ARG A 56 9.78 20.88 34.83
N ASP A 57 9.68 19.65 34.37
CA ASP A 57 10.06 18.47 35.15
C ASP A 57 11.58 18.43 35.39
N ALA A 58 12.38 18.80 34.40
CA ALA A 58 13.82 18.96 34.55
C ALA A 58 14.17 20.09 35.55
N ALA A 59 13.44 21.21 35.51
CA ALA A 59 13.62 22.30 36.45
C ALA A 59 13.18 21.93 37.89
N LEU A 60 12.16 21.09 38.04
CA LEU A 60 11.73 20.56 39.34
C LEU A 60 12.71 19.52 39.89
N ALA A 61 13.32 18.71 39.02
CA ALA A 61 14.31 17.71 39.40
C ALA A 61 15.67 18.31 39.76
N THR A 62 16.02 19.46 39.18
CA THR A 62 17.31 20.13 39.44
C THR A 62 17.27 20.93 40.73
N GLN A 63 18.14 20.59 41.69
CA GLN A 63 18.34 21.40 42.89
C GLN A 63 18.98 22.75 42.54
N LEU A 64 18.57 23.79 43.28
CA LEU A 64 19.16 25.13 43.14
C LEU A 64 20.66 25.08 43.43
N ASP A 65 21.47 25.54 42.47
CA ASP A 65 22.91 25.65 42.65
C ASP A 65 23.28 26.69 43.73
N SER A 66 24.34 26.40 44.47
CA SER A 66 24.97 27.23 45.51
C SER A 66 25.37 28.62 45.01
N SER A 67 25.54 28.81 43.70
CA SER A 67 25.83 30.10 43.08
C SER A 67 24.63 31.06 43.13
N ASN A 68 23.40 30.54 43.18
CA ASN A 68 22.18 31.33 43.21
C ASN A 68 22.10 32.18 44.48
N LYS A 69 21.71 33.46 44.35
CA LYS A 69 21.54 34.40 45.46
C LYS A 69 20.63 33.84 46.56
N GLY A 70 19.61 33.07 46.20
CA GLY A 70 18.71 32.40 47.15
C GLY A 70 19.43 31.36 48.01
N ALA A 71 20.24 30.49 47.39
CA ALA A 71 21.05 29.51 48.11
C ALA A 71 22.06 30.18 49.05
N LYS A 72 22.71 31.27 48.61
CA LYS A 72 23.63 32.07 49.43
C LYS A 72 22.94 32.75 50.62
N MET A 73 21.70 33.23 50.45
CA MET A 73 20.92 33.79 51.54
C MET A 73 20.50 32.72 52.54
N MET A 74 20.03 31.55 52.08
CA MET A 74 19.66 30.43 52.95
C MET A 74 20.86 29.89 53.74
N ALA A 75 22.03 29.76 53.11
CA ALA A 75 23.26 29.36 53.78
C ALA A 75 23.66 30.35 54.89
N LYS A 76 23.49 31.66 54.67
CA LYS A 76 23.71 32.70 55.69
C LYS A 76 22.69 32.64 56.84
N MET A 77 21.49 32.13 56.58
CA MET A 77 20.47 31.86 57.60
C MET A 77 20.66 30.50 58.31
N GLY A 78 21.76 29.79 58.05
CA GLY A 78 22.12 28.55 58.74
C GLY A 78 21.63 27.27 58.04
N PHE A 79 21.13 27.34 56.81
CA PHE A 79 20.76 26.16 56.03
C PHE A 79 22.03 25.42 55.55
N LYS A 80 22.24 24.20 56.06
CA LYS A 80 23.41 23.36 55.73
C LYS A 80 23.07 22.21 54.76
N GLY A 81 21.90 22.27 54.12
CA GLY A 81 21.35 21.19 53.30
C GLY A 81 20.39 20.29 54.10
N GLY A 82 19.45 19.64 53.39
CA GLY A 82 18.42 18.79 53.98
C GLY A 82 17.05 19.47 54.10
N ALA A 83 16.19 18.94 54.96
CA ALA A 83 14.84 19.47 55.15
C ALA A 83 14.85 20.68 56.10
N LEU A 84 13.96 21.65 55.86
CA LEU A 84 13.81 22.83 56.70
C LEU A 84 12.88 22.53 57.90
N GLY A 85 13.27 23.00 59.10
CA GLY A 85 12.46 22.90 60.31
C GLY A 85 13.10 22.10 61.45
N LYS A 86 12.48 22.10 62.63
CA LYS A 86 12.98 21.43 63.84
C LYS A 86 12.76 19.89 63.83
N ALA A 87 11.89 19.40 62.96
CA ALA A 87 11.51 17.98 62.90
C ALA A 87 12.34 17.21 61.85
N GLU A 88 12.85 16.04 62.22
CA GLU A 88 13.79 15.22 61.43
C GLU A 88 13.14 14.39 60.30
N GLY A 89 12.02 14.85 59.74
CA GLY A 89 11.28 14.12 58.69
C GLY A 89 10.56 15.02 57.67
N ALA A 90 10.95 16.28 57.57
CA ALA A 90 10.34 17.21 56.62
C ALA A 90 10.76 16.88 55.16
N ARG A 91 9.91 17.25 54.20
CA ARG A 91 10.15 16.98 52.78
C ARG A 91 11.35 17.79 52.27
N THR A 92 12.25 17.13 51.56
CA THR A 92 13.41 17.73 50.89
C THR A 92 13.09 18.18 49.46
N THR A 93 12.04 17.63 48.87
CA THR A 93 11.57 17.95 47.51
C THR A 93 10.33 18.85 47.55
N PRO A 94 10.21 19.80 46.60
CA PRO A 94 8.98 20.59 46.45
C PRO A 94 7.75 19.71 46.20
N ILE A 95 6.58 20.20 46.59
CA ILE A 95 5.31 19.50 46.36
C ILE A 95 5.00 19.50 44.86
N GLU A 96 4.77 18.33 44.29
CA GLU A 96 4.36 18.17 42.89
C GLU A 96 2.96 18.73 42.67
N VAL A 97 2.83 19.60 41.67
CA VAL A 97 1.55 20.18 41.26
C VAL A 97 1.10 19.51 39.97
N ASN A 98 0.11 18.63 40.07
CA ASN A 98 -0.56 18.02 38.92
C ASN A 98 -1.54 19.01 38.31
N MET A 99 -1.15 19.65 37.21
CA MET A 99 -2.06 20.50 36.43
C MET A 99 -2.96 19.62 35.59
N LYS A 100 -4.27 19.72 35.83
CA LYS A 100 -5.27 19.00 35.04
C LYS A 100 -5.56 19.78 33.76
N ASP A 101 -5.14 19.22 32.63
CA ASP A 101 -5.33 19.84 31.31
C ASP A 101 -6.74 19.56 30.73
N ASP A 102 -7.50 18.68 31.38
CA ASP A 102 -8.82 18.23 30.93
C ASP A 102 -9.97 18.99 31.61
N ARG A 103 -11.00 19.32 30.82
CA ARG A 103 -12.29 19.85 31.33
C ARG A 103 -13.21 18.78 31.94
N GLY A 104 -12.73 17.55 32.06
CA GLY A 104 -13.50 16.44 32.65
C GLY A 104 -13.66 16.58 34.17
N GLY A 105 -14.63 15.88 34.75
CA GLY A 105 -14.77 15.80 36.21
C GLY A 105 -13.55 15.14 36.88
N ILE A 106 -13.23 15.54 38.12
CA ILE A 106 -12.18 14.88 38.92
C ILE A 106 -12.65 13.45 39.20
N GLY A 107 -11.93 12.44 38.69
CA GLY A 107 -12.27 11.01 38.86
C GLY A 107 -12.59 10.23 37.58
N MET A 108 -12.80 10.89 36.43
CA MET A 108 -13.04 10.18 35.15
C MET A 108 -11.77 9.58 34.54
N ASP A 109 -10.60 10.16 34.83
CA ASP A 109 -9.33 9.73 34.25
C ASP A 109 -8.89 8.36 34.76
N SER A 110 -9.23 7.99 35.99
CA SER A 110 -8.95 6.66 36.56
C SER A 110 -9.85 5.59 35.95
N GLU A 111 -11.14 5.88 35.76
CA GLU A 111 -12.07 4.94 35.13
C GLU A 111 -11.77 4.73 33.64
N LYS A 112 -11.41 5.80 32.92
CA LYS A 112 -11.04 5.71 31.51
C LYS A 112 -9.75 4.92 31.32
N LYS A 113 -8.74 5.12 32.17
CA LYS A 113 -7.51 4.31 32.18
C LYS A 113 -7.78 2.84 32.49
N ARG A 114 -8.72 2.54 33.39
CA ARG A 114 -9.14 1.15 33.69
C ARG A 114 -9.80 0.48 32.48
N LYS A 115 -10.75 1.15 31.84
CA LYS A 115 -11.45 0.64 30.64
C LYS A 115 -10.52 0.39 29.46
N VAL A 116 -9.56 1.29 29.23
CA VAL A 116 -8.58 1.14 28.14
C VAL A 116 -7.67 -0.06 28.38
N ARG A 117 -7.23 -0.27 29.63
CA ARG A 117 -6.42 -1.44 30.00
C ARG A 117 -7.19 -2.74 29.82
N GLU A 118 -8.43 -2.79 30.29
CA GLU A 118 -9.31 -3.96 30.17
C GLU A 118 -9.61 -4.31 28.69
N ALA A 119 -9.85 -3.31 27.84
CA ALA A 119 -10.04 -3.52 26.41
C ALA A 119 -8.75 -4.02 25.71
N ALA A 120 -7.58 -3.50 26.11
CA ALA A 120 -6.30 -3.97 25.58
C ALA A 120 -6.01 -5.42 26.00
N GLU A 121 -6.26 -5.76 27.27
CA GLU A 121 -6.12 -7.13 27.78
C GLU A 121 -7.08 -8.10 27.08
N GLN A 122 -8.32 -7.70 26.81
CA GLN A 122 -9.27 -8.50 26.04
C GLN A 122 -8.78 -8.75 24.60
N LEU A 123 -8.28 -7.72 23.91
CA LEU A 123 -7.74 -7.87 22.55
C LEU A 123 -6.49 -8.76 22.53
N GLU A 124 -5.60 -8.60 23.51
CA GLU A 124 -4.43 -9.46 23.66
C GLU A 124 -4.80 -10.92 23.96
N ASP A 125 -5.81 -11.16 24.79
CA ASP A 125 -6.30 -12.50 25.10
C ASP A 125 -6.96 -13.16 23.89
N HIS A 126 -7.71 -12.41 23.07
CA HIS A 126 -8.25 -12.90 21.81
C HIS A 126 -7.13 -13.28 20.82
N GLN A 127 -6.07 -12.48 20.72
CA GLN A 127 -4.91 -12.75 19.86
C GLN A 127 -4.07 -13.93 20.37
N LYS A 128 -3.84 -14.05 21.69
CA LYS A 128 -3.07 -15.15 22.29
C LYS A 128 -3.84 -16.48 22.30
N ARG A 129 -5.18 -16.44 22.30
CA ARG A 129 -6.03 -17.63 22.17
C ARG A 129 -6.11 -18.13 20.73
N GLN A 130 -5.92 -17.26 19.74
CA GLN A 130 -5.64 -17.66 18.36
C GLN A 130 -4.19 -18.12 18.22
N LYS A 131 -3.82 -19.21 18.91
CA LYS A 131 -2.65 -19.98 18.50
C LYS A 131 -3.04 -20.65 17.18
N ILE A 132 -2.70 -20.02 16.06
CA ILE A 132 -2.86 -20.60 14.73
C ILE A 132 -2.26 -22.00 14.81
N THR A 133 -3.12 -23.00 14.74
CA THR A 133 -2.67 -24.39 14.86
C THR A 133 -1.84 -24.74 13.63
N GLU A 134 -0.91 -25.69 13.75
CA GLU A 134 -0.09 -26.09 12.61
C GLU A 134 -0.94 -26.59 11.43
N GLU A 135 -2.11 -27.16 11.73
CA GLU A 135 -3.12 -27.60 10.77
C GLU A 135 -3.76 -26.41 10.04
N GLU A 136 -4.19 -25.36 10.75
CA GLU A 136 -4.74 -24.15 10.14
C GLU A 136 -3.74 -23.44 9.22
N TYR A 137 -2.45 -23.41 9.59
CA TYR A 137 -1.42 -22.83 8.72
C TYR A 137 -1.22 -23.64 7.43
N ARG A 138 -1.25 -24.99 7.53
CA ARG A 138 -1.15 -25.89 6.37
C ARG A 138 -2.36 -25.78 5.46
N GLU A 139 -3.55 -25.64 6.02
CA GLU A 139 -4.79 -25.44 5.25
C GLU A 139 -4.78 -24.08 4.56
N ARG A 140 -4.49 -23.00 5.28
CA ARG A 140 -4.41 -21.65 4.69
C ARG A 140 -3.40 -21.58 3.54
N THR A 141 -2.23 -22.19 3.70
CA THR A 141 -1.22 -22.20 2.63
C THR A 141 -1.61 -23.08 1.44
N ARG A 142 -2.44 -24.12 1.64
CA ARG A 142 -3.03 -24.91 0.55
C ARG A 142 -4.07 -24.10 -0.21
N THR A 143 -5.03 -23.49 0.49
CA THR A 143 -6.09 -22.68 -0.14
C THR A 143 -5.51 -21.47 -0.89
N GLU A 144 -4.56 -20.73 -0.29
CA GLU A 144 -3.88 -19.61 -0.98
C GLU A 144 -3.12 -20.06 -2.25
N ARG A 145 -2.64 -21.31 -2.29
CA ARG A 145 -1.98 -21.85 -3.50
C ARG A 145 -2.97 -22.26 -4.56
N GLU A 146 -4.06 -22.90 -4.16
CA GLU A 146 -5.16 -23.27 -5.05
C GLU A 146 -5.80 -22.02 -5.66
N GLU A 147 -6.10 -21.00 -4.86
CA GLU A 147 -6.66 -19.73 -5.32
C GLU A 147 -5.73 -18.99 -6.28
N ARG A 148 -4.43 -18.89 -5.99
CA ARG A 148 -3.47 -18.24 -6.91
C ARG A 148 -3.31 -19.01 -8.22
N ARG A 149 -3.38 -20.34 -8.19
CA ARG A 149 -3.34 -21.17 -9.40
C ARG A 149 -4.61 -20.94 -10.22
N ALA A 150 -5.77 -21.00 -9.56
CA ALA A 150 -7.07 -20.74 -10.18
C ALA A 150 -7.14 -19.32 -10.77
N GLU A 151 -6.62 -18.31 -10.07
CA GLU A 151 -6.52 -16.93 -10.54
C GLU A 151 -5.67 -16.84 -11.82
N GLY A 152 -4.48 -17.45 -11.83
CA GLY A 152 -3.62 -17.47 -13.03
C GLY A 152 -4.27 -18.15 -14.24
N GLN A 153 -4.94 -19.28 -14.01
CA GLN A 153 -5.69 -20.01 -15.05
C GLN A 153 -6.90 -19.19 -15.53
N TRP A 154 -7.63 -18.57 -14.61
CA TRP A 154 -8.78 -17.70 -14.89
C TRP A 154 -8.39 -16.51 -15.76
N TRP A 155 -7.32 -15.79 -15.42
CA TRP A 155 -6.80 -14.71 -16.26
C TRP A 155 -6.39 -15.18 -17.65
N SER A 156 -5.82 -16.38 -17.76
CA SER A 156 -5.49 -16.98 -19.06
C SER A 156 -6.76 -17.33 -19.85
N ALA A 157 -7.77 -17.91 -19.21
CA ALA A 157 -9.02 -18.31 -19.83
C ALA A 157 -9.83 -17.09 -20.31
N ILE A 158 -9.87 -16.02 -19.53
CA ILE A 158 -10.50 -14.76 -19.94
C ILE A 158 -9.82 -14.20 -21.19
N ARG A 159 -8.49 -14.17 -21.23
CA ARG A 159 -7.75 -13.67 -22.40
C ARG A 159 -8.05 -14.48 -23.65
N THR A 160 -8.21 -15.81 -23.52
CA THR A 160 -8.63 -16.65 -24.65
C THR A 160 -10.05 -16.32 -25.11
N LEU A 161 -10.98 -16.12 -24.17
CA LEU A 161 -12.37 -15.79 -24.48
C LEU A 161 -12.49 -14.43 -25.17
N GLU A 162 -11.76 -13.41 -24.69
CA GLU A 162 -11.66 -12.13 -25.38
C GLU A 162 -11.13 -12.30 -26.80
N SER A 163 -10.06 -13.08 -27.00
CA SER A 163 -9.47 -13.29 -28.33
C SER A 163 -10.44 -13.97 -29.32
N PHE A 164 -11.39 -14.77 -28.80
CA PHE A 164 -12.48 -15.34 -29.60
C PHE A 164 -13.60 -14.32 -29.86
N GLU A 165 -13.92 -13.44 -28.91
CA GLU A 165 -14.94 -12.40 -29.05
C GLU A 165 -14.49 -11.23 -29.94
N THR A 166 -13.21 -10.85 -29.92
CA THR A 166 -12.63 -9.81 -30.78
C THR A 166 -12.27 -10.32 -32.18
N GLY A 167 -12.34 -11.63 -32.41
CA GLY A 167 -11.97 -12.24 -33.68
C GLY A 167 -10.46 -12.32 -33.93
N ASP A 168 -9.61 -11.99 -32.95
CA ASP A 168 -8.14 -12.00 -33.09
C ASP A 168 -7.57 -13.41 -33.38
N ILE A 169 -8.31 -14.48 -33.05
CA ILE A 169 -7.90 -15.86 -33.37
C ILE A 169 -8.04 -16.16 -34.87
N ALA A 170 -8.99 -15.55 -35.57
CA ALA A 170 -9.10 -15.67 -37.03
C ALA A 170 -7.87 -15.07 -37.72
N ALA A 171 -7.41 -13.89 -37.25
CA ALA A 171 -6.22 -13.24 -37.78
C ALA A 171 -4.92 -14.06 -37.61
N ARG A 172 -4.82 -14.91 -36.57
CA ARG A 172 -3.65 -15.78 -36.34
C ARG A 172 -3.68 -17.10 -37.11
N ASN A 173 -4.86 -17.65 -37.43
CA ASN A 173 -4.97 -18.89 -38.19
C ASN A 173 -4.78 -18.68 -39.70
N GLU A 174 -4.96 -17.46 -40.18
CA GLU A 174 -4.79 -17.10 -41.60
C GLU A 174 -3.33 -16.76 -41.96
N SER A 175 -2.48 -16.45 -40.97
CA SER A 175 -1.05 -16.15 -41.16
C SER A 175 -0.14 -17.39 -41.21
N GLY A 176 -0.69 -18.58 -41.44
CA GLY A 176 0.04 -19.85 -41.55
C GLY A 176 0.50 -20.23 -42.96
N THR A 177 0.25 -19.39 -43.97
CA THR A 177 0.78 -19.60 -45.33
C THR A 177 1.88 -18.58 -45.59
N GLU A 178 3.11 -19.09 -45.71
CA GLU A 178 4.32 -18.33 -45.99
C GLU A 178 4.13 -17.44 -47.24
N SER A 179 4.24 -16.12 -47.08
CA SER A 179 4.59 -15.23 -48.20
C SER A 179 5.34 -14.01 -47.68
N GLU A 180 6.50 -13.79 -48.30
CA GLU A 180 7.51 -12.82 -47.95
C GLU A 180 7.06 -11.38 -48.20
N ASN A 181 7.50 -10.48 -47.32
CA ASN A 181 7.72 -9.04 -47.48
C ASN A 181 7.13 -8.35 -48.74
N GLN A 182 6.06 -7.57 -48.54
CA GLN A 182 5.92 -6.29 -49.22
C GLN A 182 5.19 -5.31 -48.28
N ALA A 183 5.89 -4.25 -47.88
CA ALA A 183 5.28 -3.09 -47.25
C ALA A 183 4.43 -2.39 -48.31
N ASP A 184 3.11 -2.51 -48.18
CA ASP A 184 2.14 -1.74 -48.95
C ASP A 184 1.33 -0.88 -47.98
N GLU A 185 1.58 0.42 -48.04
CA GLU A 185 0.73 1.42 -47.40
C GLU A 185 -0.59 1.50 -48.17
N GLY A 186 -1.70 1.22 -47.49
CA GLY A 186 -3.02 1.60 -47.99
C GLY A 186 -4.06 0.48 -48.04
N LYS A 187 -4.46 -0.03 -46.87
CA LYS A 187 -5.83 -0.51 -46.70
C LYS A 187 -6.25 -0.38 -45.23
N ALA A 188 -6.87 0.74 -44.89
CA ALA A 188 -7.66 0.84 -43.67
C ALA A 188 -8.80 -0.19 -43.75
N PRO A 189 -8.99 -1.06 -42.75
CA PRO A 189 -10.19 -1.89 -42.72
C PRO A 189 -11.40 -0.99 -42.50
N ASP A 190 -12.34 -1.04 -43.46
CA ASP A 190 -13.64 -0.37 -43.44
C ASP A 190 -14.55 -1.00 -42.36
N SER A 191 -14.26 -0.68 -41.11
CA SER A 191 -15.18 -0.65 -39.97
C SER A 191 -14.32 -0.24 -38.78
N ALA A 192 -14.28 1.07 -38.49
CA ALA A 192 -13.69 1.56 -37.26
C ALA A 192 -14.59 1.14 -36.09
N GLU A 193 -14.58 -0.15 -35.77
CA GLU A 193 -15.08 -0.62 -34.49
C GLU A 193 -14.26 0.08 -33.43
N VAL A 194 -14.95 0.87 -32.60
CA VAL A 194 -14.38 1.54 -31.45
C VAL A 194 -13.54 0.52 -30.68
N PRO A 195 -12.25 0.80 -30.36
CA PRO A 195 -11.43 -0.11 -29.57
C PRO A 195 -12.21 -0.60 -28.35
N VAL A 196 -12.10 -1.89 -28.04
CA VAL A 196 -12.84 -2.52 -26.93
C VAL A 196 -12.63 -1.76 -25.63
N ASP A 197 -11.42 -1.26 -25.40
CA ASP A 197 -11.05 -0.45 -24.24
C ASP A 197 -11.80 0.89 -24.15
N ARG A 198 -12.48 1.33 -25.21
CA ARG A 198 -13.32 2.54 -25.26
C ARG A 198 -14.83 2.26 -25.23
N LYS A 199 -15.28 1.00 -25.36
CA LYS A 199 -16.71 0.62 -25.28
C LYS A 199 -17.18 0.60 -23.82
N PRO A 200 -18.41 0.97 -23.46
CA PRO A 200 -18.87 0.93 -22.07
C PRO A 200 -18.82 -0.49 -21.49
N LEU A 201 -18.45 -0.66 -20.22
CA LEU A 201 -18.22 -1.98 -19.60
C LEU A 201 -19.46 -2.88 -19.69
N ARG A 202 -20.66 -2.32 -19.57
CA ARG A 202 -21.94 -3.06 -19.69
C ARG A 202 -22.18 -3.68 -21.07
N SER A 203 -21.57 -3.15 -22.12
CA SER A 203 -21.72 -3.70 -23.49
C SER A 203 -20.87 -4.96 -23.72
N ILE A 204 -19.91 -5.21 -22.83
CA ILE A 204 -18.96 -6.31 -22.90
C ILE A 204 -19.55 -7.53 -22.17
N ASN A 205 -19.13 -8.76 -22.46
CA ASN A 205 -19.60 -9.93 -21.72
C ASN A 205 -19.01 -9.92 -20.29
N VAL A 206 -19.88 -10.13 -19.29
CA VAL A 206 -19.57 -10.09 -17.84
C VAL A 206 -18.32 -10.90 -17.50
N LEU A 207 -18.09 -12.02 -18.19
CA LEU A 207 -17.00 -12.95 -17.91
C LEU A 207 -15.60 -12.34 -18.08
N TRP A 208 -15.44 -11.39 -19.01
CA TRP A 208 -14.14 -10.77 -19.33
C TRP A 208 -14.12 -9.25 -19.16
N ARG A 209 -15.23 -8.63 -18.74
CA ARG A 209 -15.26 -7.26 -18.20
C ARG A 209 -14.14 -6.98 -17.19
N PRO A 210 -13.79 -7.88 -16.24
CA PRO A 210 -12.69 -7.64 -15.31
C PRO A 210 -11.34 -7.37 -15.97
N LEU A 211 -11.08 -7.99 -17.14
CA LEU A 211 -9.83 -7.77 -17.88
C LEU A 211 -9.76 -6.37 -18.49
N VAL A 212 -10.88 -5.85 -19.00
CA VAL A 212 -10.96 -4.49 -19.53
C VAL A 212 -10.87 -3.48 -18.41
N LYS A 213 -11.56 -3.72 -17.28
CA LYS A 213 -11.45 -2.91 -16.05
C LYS A 213 -10.01 -2.84 -15.56
N GLN A 214 -9.32 -3.97 -15.45
CA GLN A 214 -7.91 -4.03 -15.03
C GLN A 214 -6.97 -3.26 -15.99
N ARG A 215 -7.21 -3.33 -17.30
CA ARG A 215 -6.43 -2.53 -18.27
C ARG A 215 -6.66 -1.04 -18.10
N ARG A 216 -7.92 -0.62 -17.96
CA ARG A 216 -8.29 0.78 -17.73
C ARG A 216 -7.70 1.31 -16.43
N GLU A 217 -7.80 0.56 -15.34
CA GLU A 217 -7.20 0.92 -14.05
C GLU A 217 -5.68 1.05 -14.17
N LYS A 218 -5.02 0.10 -14.84
CA LYS A 218 -3.56 0.16 -15.06
C LYS A 218 -3.16 1.33 -15.94
N GLU A 219 -3.97 1.68 -16.94
CA GLU A 219 -3.76 2.85 -17.78
C GLU A 219 -3.97 4.15 -16.99
N ARG A 220 -5.03 4.24 -16.19
CA ARG A 220 -5.28 5.35 -15.25
C ARG A 220 -4.12 5.48 -14.26
N GLU A 221 -3.65 4.40 -13.64
CA GLU A 221 -2.51 4.43 -12.72
C GLU A 221 -1.23 4.89 -13.41
N ARG A 222 -0.97 4.40 -14.63
CA ARG A 222 0.17 4.83 -15.44
C ARG A 222 0.09 6.32 -15.77
N ARG A 223 -1.09 6.83 -16.11
CA ARG A 223 -1.34 8.25 -16.36
C ARG A 223 -1.17 9.08 -15.10
N MET A 224 -1.82 8.70 -13.99
CA MET A 224 -1.67 9.37 -12.69
C MET A 224 -0.20 9.43 -12.24
N ARG A 225 0.57 8.36 -12.49
CA ARG A 225 2.01 8.35 -12.22
C ARG A 225 2.76 9.31 -13.15
N TYR A 226 2.44 9.29 -14.43
CA TYR A 226 3.03 10.21 -15.41
C TYR A 226 2.69 11.67 -15.07
N ASP A 227 1.45 12.00 -14.75
CA ASP A 227 1.00 13.34 -14.38
C ASP A 227 1.64 13.79 -13.07
N LEU A 228 1.80 12.89 -12.11
CA LEU A 228 2.56 13.16 -10.89
C LEU A 228 4.02 13.47 -11.24
N GLU A 229 4.69 12.66 -12.06
CA GLU A 229 6.07 12.88 -12.51
C GLU A 229 6.22 14.18 -13.31
N GLN A 230 5.26 14.51 -14.18
CA GLN A 230 5.22 15.75 -14.94
C GLN A 230 4.96 16.95 -14.03
N SER A 231 4.04 16.88 -13.07
CA SER A 231 3.80 17.97 -12.10
C SER A 231 5.01 18.26 -11.20
N LEU A 232 5.89 17.28 -11.00
CA LEU A 232 7.14 17.45 -10.24
C LEU A 232 8.26 18.09 -11.07
N THR A 233 8.20 17.99 -12.41
CA THR A 233 9.26 18.46 -13.33
C THR A 233 8.87 19.71 -14.11
N SER A 234 7.57 19.88 -14.38
CA SER A 234 6.99 21.05 -15.04
C SER A 234 6.90 22.21 -14.06
N LYS A 235 7.45 23.36 -14.49
CA LYS A 235 7.28 24.61 -13.76
C LYS A 235 5.88 25.13 -14.10
N ARG A 236 5.03 25.26 -13.07
CA ARG A 236 3.61 25.71 -13.08
C ARG A 236 3.28 26.99 -13.89
N ASP A 237 4.27 27.64 -14.49
CA ASP A 237 4.18 28.89 -15.24
C ASP A 237 3.70 28.69 -16.71
N TYR A 238 3.56 27.44 -17.19
CA TYR A 238 3.17 27.10 -18.57
C TYR A 238 1.82 26.38 -18.72
N GLU A 239 1.11 26.09 -17.62
CA GLU A 239 -0.23 25.53 -17.70
C GLU A 239 -1.23 26.64 -18.03
N ASP A 240 -1.87 26.54 -19.19
CA ASP A 240 -2.95 27.44 -19.58
C ASP A 240 -4.22 27.06 -18.80
N ILE A 241 -4.44 27.76 -17.69
CA ILE A 241 -5.59 27.55 -16.79
C ILE A 241 -6.91 27.88 -17.49
N GLU A 242 -6.88 28.71 -18.55
CA GLU A 242 -8.05 29.13 -19.32
C GLU A 242 -8.44 28.13 -20.42
N ALA A 243 -7.60 27.13 -20.70
CA ALA A 243 -7.92 26.11 -21.71
C ALA A 243 -9.16 25.30 -21.30
N GLU A 244 -10.09 25.16 -22.23
CA GLU A 244 -11.28 24.33 -22.02
C GLU A 244 -10.89 22.84 -21.91
N PRO A 245 -11.64 22.02 -21.17
CA PRO A 245 -11.34 20.60 -21.02
C PRO A 245 -11.30 19.87 -22.38
N GLU A 246 -12.13 20.29 -23.35
CA GLU A 246 -12.12 19.77 -24.71
C GLU A 246 -10.78 20.04 -25.42
N ASP A 247 -10.23 21.25 -25.25
CA ASP A 247 -8.93 21.64 -25.81
C ASP A 247 -7.78 20.86 -25.16
N LYS A 248 -7.87 20.61 -23.85
CA LYS A 248 -6.87 19.82 -23.12
C LYS A 248 -6.89 18.34 -23.51
N VAL A 249 -8.07 17.79 -23.80
CA VAL A 249 -8.23 16.45 -24.35
C VAL A 249 -7.67 16.36 -25.77
N ALA A 250 -7.93 17.37 -26.61
CA ALA A 250 -7.37 17.45 -27.96
C ALA A 250 -5.84 17.62 -27.96
N LEU A 251 -5.29 18.34 -26.98
CA LEU A 251 -3.84 18.50 -26.80
C LEU A 251 -3.17 17.26 -26.15
N GLY A 252 -3.95 16.25 -25.78
CA GLY A 252 -3.48 15.04 -25.11
C GLY A 252 -2.96 15.27 -23.68
N THR A 253 -3.31 16.42 -23.09
CA THR A 253 -2.92 16.80 -21.72
C THR A 253 -3.90 16.23 -20.70
N GLU A 254 -5.18 16.16 -21.06
CA GLU A 254 -6.20 15.43 -20.33
C GLU A 254 -6.71 14.28 -21.21
N VAL A 255 -7.27 13.23 -20.62
CA VAL A 255 -7.96 12.20 -21.39
C VAL A 255 -9.39 12.13 -20.90
N GLU A 256 -10.32 11.95 -21.84
CA GLU A 256 -11.72 11.71 -21.54
C GLU A 256 -11.85 10.53 -20.58
N GLU A 257 -12.15 10.81 -19.32
CA GLU A 257 -12.46 9.81 -18.32
C GLU A 257 -13.87 9.30 -18.63
N LEU A 258 -13.95 8.12 -19.26
CA LEU A 258 -15.21 7.40 -19.29
C LEU A 258 -15.63 7.13 -17.85
N ASP A 259 -16.85 7.51 -17.50
CA ASP A 259 -17.36 7.39 -16.14
C ASP A 259 -17.63 5.91 -15.82
N ASP A 260 -16.58 5.21 -15.39
CA ASP A 260 -16.61 3.80 -14.98
C ASP A 260 -17.27 3.64 -13.58
N GLN A 261 -17.78 4.72 -12.97
CA GLN A 261 -18.42 4.73 -11.64
C GLN A 261 -19.85 4.17 -11.64
N GLU A 262 -20.38 3.76 -12.78
CA GLU A 262 -21.68 3.12 -12.81
C GLU A 262 -21.58 1.75 -12.13
N GLU A 263 -22.09 1.64 -10.91
CA GLU A 263 -22.18 0.37 -10.17
C GLU A 263 -22.78 -0.70 -11.10
N ASP A 264 -21.98 -1.74 -11.38
CA ASP A 264 -22.37 -2.88 -12.21
C ASP A 264 -22.62 -4.07 -11.27
N PRO A 265 -23.85 -4.22 -10.74
CA PRO A 265 -24.15 -5.26 -9.75
C PRO A 265 -23.93 -6.67 -10.32
N GLU A 266 -24.05 -6.87 -11.64
CA GLU A 266 -23.78 -8.15 -12.28
C GLU A 266 -22.28 -8.50 -12.23
N LEU A 267 -21.42 -7.50 -12.41
CA LEU A 267 -19.98 -7.65 -12.29
C LEU A 267 -19.59 -7.92 -10.84
N ASP A 268 -20.18 -7.21 -9.88
CA ASP A 268 -19.89 -7.39 -8.45
C ASP A 268 -20.33 -8.77 -7.95
N GLU A 269 -21.50 -9.26 -8.37
CA GLU A 269 -21.96 -10.63 -8.10
C GLU A 269 -21.01 -11.68 -8.71
N TYR A 270 -20.46 -11.40 -9.88
CA TYR A 270 -19.46 -12.27 -10.51
C TYR A 270 -18.10 -12.20 -9.80
N GLU A 271 -17.67 -11.01 -9.39
CA GLU A 271 -16.45 -10.75 -8.61
C GLU A 271 -16.56 -11.22 -7.14
N ALA A 272 -17.75 -11.57 -6.66
CA ALA A 272 -17.94 -12.18 -5.34
C ALA A 272 -17.69 -13.71 -5.34
N LEU A 273 -17.77 -14.36 -6.51
CA LEU A 273 -17.52 -15.81 -6.64
C LEU A 273 -16.04 -16.13 -6.48
N SER A 274 -15.70 -17.37 -6.11
CA SER A 274 -14.31 -17.82 -6.08
C SER A 274 -13.70 -17.85 -7.49
N PHE A 275 -12.37 -17.70 -7.60
CA PHE A 275 -11.70 -17.78 -8.91
C PHE A 275 -11.92 -19.11 -9.62
N ALA A 276 -12.08 -20.21 -8.88
CA ALA A 276 -12.40 -21.53 -9.42
C ALA A 276 -13.78 -21.54 -10.11
N GLU A 277 -14.82 -21.03 -9.46
CA GLU A 277 -16.16 -20.94 -10.04
C GLU A 277 -16.21 -20.00 -11.25
N ARG A 278 -15.44 -18.90 -11.21
CA ARG A 278 -15.32 -18.00 -12.36
C ARG A 278 -14.65 -18.70 -13.54
N LEU A 279 -13.59 -19.47 -13.30
CA LEU A 279 -12.93 -20.27 -14.34
C LEU A 279 -13.89 -21.28 -14.96
N GLU A 280 -14.69 -21.98 -14.17
CA GLU A 280 -15.70 -22.92 -14.68
C GLU A 280 -16.72 -22.24 -15.60
N LYS A 281 -17.20 -21.04 -15.24
CA LYS A 281 -18.13 -20.27 -16.08
C LYS A 281 -17.50 -19.90 -17.42
N VAL A 282 -16.26 -19.41 -17.42
CA VAL A 282 -15.52 -19.07 -18.64
C VAL A 282 -15.30 -20.32 -19.51
N VAL A 283 -14.93 -21.45 -18.92
CA VAL A 283 -14.69 -22.70 -19.67
C VAL A 283 -15.97 -23.26 -20.28
N LYS A 284 -17.11 -23.19 -19.57
CA LYS A 284 -18.43 -23.59 -20.12
C LYS A 284 -18.79 -22.76 -21.35
N GLU A 285 -18.60 -21.45 -21.25
CA GLU A 285 -18.88 -20.51 -22.35
C GLU A 285 -17.96 -20.71 -23.56
N LEU A 286 -16.67 -20.99 -23.33
CA LEU A 286 -15.74 -21.38 -24.39
C LEU A 286 -16.16 -22.66 -25.13
N ARG A 287 -16.82 -23.60 -24.45
CA ARG A 287 -17.30 -24.84 -25.08
C ARG A 287 -18.62 -24.67 -25.79
N GLU A 288 -19.58 -24.00 -25.17
CA GLU A 288 -20.91 -23.82 -25.75
C GLU A 288 -20.87 -22.91 -26.99
N LYS A 289 -20.13 -21.80 -26.92
CA LYS A 289 -20.07 -20.82 -28.03
C LYS A 289 -19.00 -21.11 -29.05
N TYR A 290 -17.81 -21.51 -28.61
CA TYR A 290 -16.62 -21.64 -29.48
C TYR A 290 -16.16 -23.08 -29.69
N ARG A 291 -16.83 -24.06 -29.06
CA ARG A 291 -16.45 -25.48 -29.09
C ARG A 291 -14.95 -25.66 -28.80
N TYR A 292 -14.43 -24.86 -27.87
CA TYR A 292 -13.02 -24.81 -27.52
C TYR A 292 -12.79 -25.38 -26.13
N CYS A 293 -11.84 -26.29 -26.00
CA CYS A 293 -11.40 -26.79 -24.70
C CYS A 293 -10.17 -26.00 -24.24
N PHE A 294 -10.29 -25.28 -23.12
CA PHE A 294 -9.19 -24.55 -22.48
C PHE A 294 -8.02 -25.47 -22.06
N TRP A 295 -8.32 -26.67 -21.57
CA TRP A 295 -7.33 -27.63 -21.07
C TRP A 295 -6.59 -28.34 -22.21
N CYS A 296 -7.31 -28.83 -23.22
CA CYS A 296 -6.70 -29.42 -24.42
C CYS A 296 -6.08 -28.39 -25.36
N LYS A 297 -6.50 -27.13 -25.26
CA LYS A 297 -6.14 -25.99 -26.13
C LYS A 297 -6.51 -26.19 -27.60
N CYS A 298 -7.57 -26.95 -27.88
CA CYS A 298 -8.04 -27.24 -29.23
C CYS A 298 -9.51 -26.84 -29.40
N SER A 299 -9.86 -26.41 -30.62
CA SER A 299 -11.24 -26.23 -31.05
C SER A 299 -11.73 -27.51 -31.72
N TYR A 300 -12.99 -27.87 -31.48
CA TYR A 300 -13.62 -29.07 -31.99
C TYR A 300 -14.75 -28.70 -32.96
N PRO A 301 -14.94 -29.49 -34.02
CA PRO A 301 -16.00 -29.24 -34.98
C PRO A 301 -17.39 -29.59 -34.42
N ASP A 302 -17.48 -30.61 -33.58
CA ASP A 302 -18.74 -31.19 -33.09
C ASP A 302 -19.14 -30.68 -31.70
N GLU A 303 -20.45 -30.54 -31.47
CA GLU A 303 -21.02 -30.07 -30.19
C GLU A 303 -20.81 -31.07 -29.04
N SER A 304 -20.65 -32.36 -29.35
CA SER A 304 -20.37 -33.39 -28.34
C SER A 304 -18.91 -33.41 -27.89
N MET A 305 -18.02 -32.62 -28.52
CA MET A 305 -16.59 -32.53 -28.19
C MET A 305 -15.96 -33.92 -28.02
N ASP A 306 -16.21 -34.82 -28.98
CA ASP A 306 -15.79 -36.23 -28.92
C ASP A 306 -14.27 -36.33 -28.70
N GLY A 307 -13.88 -36.87 -27.54
CA GLY A 307 -12.48 -37.01 -27.13
C GLY A 307 -11.99 -36.00 -26.08
N CYS A 308 -12.83 -35.07 -25.61
CA CYS A 308 -12.51 -34.21 -24.47
C CYS A 308 -12.90 -34.89 -23.13
N PRO A 309 -11.96 -35.09 -22.18
CA PRO A 309 -12.18 -35.81 -20.92
C PRO A 309 -13.28 -35.25 -20.01
N GLY A 310 -13.52 -33.94 -20.03
CA GLY A 310 -14.56 -33.30 -19.21
C GLY A 310 -14.32 -31.81 -19.09
N LEU A 311 -14.80 -31.10 -18.05
CA LEU A 311 -14.72 -29.63 -17.88
C LEU A 311 -13.58 -29.16 -16.96
N THR A 312 -13.07 -30.02 -16.07
CA THR A 312 -12.11 -29.64 -15.03
C THR A 312 -10.68 -29.98 -15.38
N GLU A 313 -9.72 -29.34 -14.72
CA GLU A 313 -8.28 -29.66 -14.86
C GLU A 313 -8.01 -31.13 -14.53
N ASP A 314 -8.60 -31.62 -13.44
CA ASP A 314 -8.40 -32.99 -12.92
C ASP A 314 -8.76 -34.09 -13.92
N GLU A 315 -9.70 -33.81 -14.83
CA GLU A 315 -10.12 -34.76 -15.86
C GLU A 315 -9.09 -34.85 -17.01
N HIS A 316 -8.19 -33.87 -17.14
CA HIS A 316 -7.21 -33.78 -18.24
C HIS A 316 -5.77 -34.14 -17.84
N GLY A 317 -5.48 -34.28 -16.54
CA GLY A 317 -4.24 -34.89 -16.01
C GLY A 317 -3.23 -33.93 -15.40
#